data_AF-A0A9X8VDD9-F1
#
_entry.id   AF-A0A9X8VDD9-F1
#
_cell.length_a   1.000
_cell.length_b   1.000
_cell.length_c   1.000
_cell.angle_alpha   90.00
_cell.angle_beta   90.00
_cell.angle_gamma   90.00
#
_symmetry.space_group_name_H-M   'P 1'
#
loop_
_entity.id
_entity.type
_entity.pdbx_description
1 polymer ?
#
loop_
_entity_poly.entity_id
_entity_poly.type
_entity_poly.pdbx_seq_one_letter_code
_entity_poly.pdbx_strand_id
1 'polypeptide(L)'
;SMRELEPRLFSFNNPAGACPTCDGLGVQQFFDPDRVVQNPELSLAGGAIRGWDRRNFYYFQMLRSLAEHYEFDVEAPFNTLSANVQKAVLSGSGKESIEFKYINDRGDTTVRRHPFEGVLHNMERRYKETESSAVREELAKFISNRPCASCHGTRLREEAR
;
A
#
# COMPACT_ATOMS: atom_id res chain seq x y z
N SER A 1 30.92 9.82 22.83
CA SER A 1 31.91 10.44 21.94
C SER A 1 31.15 11.23 20.89
N MET A 2 31.20 12.56 20.93
CA MET A 2 30.63 13.38 19.85
C MET A 2 31.54 13.24 18.64
N ARG A 3 30.98 12.82 17.50
CA ARG A 3 31.70 12.86 16.22
C ARG A 3 32.10 14.32 15.96
N GLU A 4 33.35 14.52 15.55
CA GLU A 4 33.87 15.85 15.20
C GLU A 4 32.97 16.50 14.13
N LEU A 5 32.62 17.77 14.33
CA LEU A 5 31.72 18.51 13.42
C LEU A 5 32.45 18.80 12.11
N GLU A 6 32.33 17.89 11.15
CA GLU A 6 32.91 18.05 9.83
C GLU A 6 31.88 18.61 8.84
N PRO A 7 32.28 19.49 7.89
CA PRO A 7 31.36 20.09 6.90
C PRO A 7 30.51 19.07 6.11
N ARG A 8 31.03 17.84 5.92
CA ARG A 8 30.31 16.76 5.23
C ARG A 8 29.05 16.30 5.94
N LEU A 9 28.92 16.53 7.25
CA LEU A 9 27.73 16.19 8.02
C LEU A 9 26.53 17.06 7.62
N PHE A 10 26.77 18.28 7.14
CA PHE A 10 25.70 19.21 6.73
C PHE A 10 25.32 19.07 5.24
N SER A 11 25.83 18.05 4.55
CA SER A 11 25.53 17.80 3.14
C SER A 11 24.59 16.62 2.98
N PHE A 12 23.40 16.86 2.43
CA PHE A 12 22.45 15.80 2.07
C PHE A 12 22.91 14.95 0.86
N ASN A 13 23.92 15.41 0.13
CA ASN A 13 24.56 14.63 -0.94
C ASN A 13 25.65 13.68 -0.39
N ASN A 14 25.96 13.78 0.91
CA ASN A 14 26.91 12.87 1.57
C ASN A 14 26.15 11.89 2.48
N PRO A 15 26.39 10.57 2.39
CA PRO A 15 25.74 9.58 3.26
C PRO A 15 25.90 9.85 4.77
N ALA A 16 26.96 10.55 5.17
CA ALA A 16 27.21 10.95 6.55
C ALA A 16 26.21 12.00 7.06
N GLY A 17 25.71 12.87 6.17
CA GLY A 17 24.75 13.94 6.49
C GLY A 17 23.32 13.67 6.03
N ALA A 18 23.13 12.80 5.03
CA ALA A 18 21.83 12.47 4.46
C ALA A 18 20.93 11.69 5.43
N CYS A 19 19.66 12.05 5.46
CA CYS A 19 18.62 11.30 6.17
C CYS A 19 18.58 9.86 5.64
N PRO A 20 18.79 8.83 6.48
CA PRO A 20 18.85 7.45 6.04
C PRO A 20 17.48 6.90 5.61
N THR A 21 16.39 7.56 6.00
CA THR A 21 15.03 7.10 5.66
C THR A 21 14.65 7.46 4.22
N CYS A 22 15.25 8.49 3.65
CA CYS A 22 14.94 8.96 2.30
C CYS A 22 16.20 9.17 1.43
N ASP A 23 17.36 8.70 1.87
CA ASP A 23 18.67 8.90 1.22
C ASP A 23 18.90 10.35 0.75
N GLY A 24 18.57 11.32 1.61
CA GLY A 24 18.76 12.73 1.29
C GLY A 24 17.81 13.30 0.23
N LEU A 25 16.74 12.60 -0.16
CA LEU A 25 15.70 13.13 -1.05
C LEU A 25 14.77 14.12 -0.34
N GLY A 26 14.55 13.95 0.97
CA GLY A 26 13.62 14.75 1.77
C GLY A 26 12.16 14.35 1.63
N VAL A 27 11.85 13.46 0.69
CA VAL A 27 10.51 12.93 0.45
C VAL A 27 10.48 11.42 0.60
N GLN A 28 9.32 10.89 0.94
CA GLN A 28 9.03 9.47 0.87
C GLN A 28 7.92 9.24 -0.13
N GLN A 29 8.13 8.25 -0.99
CA GLN A 29 7.10 7.72 -1.87
C GLN A 29 6.16 6.84 -1.06
N PHE A 30 4.87 6.96 -1.31
CA PHE A 30 3.84 6.09 -0.75
C PHE A 30 2.71 5.91 -1.77
N PHE A 31 2.01 4.78 -1.69
CA PHE A 31 0.78 4.57 -2.44
C PHE A 31 -0.33 5.40 -1.82
N ASP A 32 -0.84 6.34 -2.60
CA ASP A 32 -1.81 7.32 -2.15
C ASP A 32 -3.22 6.73 -2.19
N PRO A 33 -3.91 6.57 -1.05
CA PRO A 33 -5.27 6.01 -1.01
C PRO A 33 -6.22 6.72 -1.97
N ASP A 34 -6.12 8.04 -2.09
CA ASP A 34 -7.00 8.87 -2.91
C ASP A 34 -6.74 8.67 -4.41
N ARG A 35 -5.54 8.22 -4.79
CA ARG A 35 -5.22 7.83 -6.17
C ARG A 35 -5.58 6.37 -6.46
N VAL A 36 -5.48 5.51 -5.46
CA VAL A 36 -5.78 4.07 -5.56
C VAL A 36 -7.29 3.84 -5.68
N VAL A 37 -8.09 4.55 -4.89
CA VAL A 37 -9.55 4.52 -4.96
C VAL A 37 -10.02 5.58 -5.97
N GLN A 38 -10.05 5.21 -7.25
CA GLN A 38 -10.32 6.17 -8.33
C GLN A 38 -11.79 6.59 -8.40
N ASN A 39 -12.71 5.66 -8.09
CA ASN A 39 -14.15 5.85 -8.22
C ASN A 39 -14.84 5.39 -6.93
N PRO A 40 -14.76 6.15 -5.83
CA PRO A 40 -15.27 5.74 -4.52
C PRO A 40 -16.81 5.56 -4.49
N GLU A 41 -17.53 6.09 -5.48
CA GLU A 41 -18.97 5.90 -5.71
C GLU A 41 -19.30 4.54 -6.35
N LEU A 42 -18.31 3.84 -6.91
CA LEU A 42 -18.47 2.47 -7.37
C LEU A 42 -18.23 1.49 -6.23
N SER A 43 -18.71 0.26 -6.42
CA SER A 43 -18.40 -0.83 -5.50
C SER A 43 -17.00 -1.40 -5.75
N LEU A 44 -16.49 -2.15 -4.78
CA LEU A 44 -15.23 -2.90 -4.97
C LEU A 44 -15.37 -3.87 -6.15
N ALA A 45 -16.49 -4.59 -6.20
CA ALA A 45 -16.80 -5.48 -7.32
C ALA A 45 -16.95 -4.76 -8.66
N GLY A 46 -17.32 -3.47 -8.64
CA GLY A 46 -17.53 -2.59 -9.79
C GLY A 46 -16.30 -1.80 -10.24
N GLY A 47 -15.16 -1.90 -9.55
CA GLY A 47 -13.92 -1.21 -9.95
C GLY A 47 -13.65 0.11 -9.24
N ALA A 48 -14.11 0.27 -7.99
CA ALA A 48 -13.65 1.37 -7.13
C ALA A 48 -12.12 1.44 -7.02
N ILE A 49 -11.48 0.25 -6.97
CA ILE A 49 -10.03 0.07 -6.97
C ILE A 49 -9.67 -0.77 -8.19
N ARG A 50 -8.89 -0.20 -9.11
CA ARG A 50 -8.52 -0.85 -10.37
C ARG A 50 -7.77 -2.16 -10.12
N GLY A 51 -8.26 -3.25 -10.71
CA GLY A 51 -7.63 -4.57 -10.61
C GLY A 51 -7.95 -5.31 -9.32
N TRP A 52 -8.75 -4.72 -8.44
CA TRP A 52 -9.35 -5.32 -7.24
C TRP A 52 -10.87 -5.41 -7.43
N ASP A 53 -11.26 -5.96 -8.58
CA ASP A 53 -12.64 -6.02 -9.07
C ASP A 53 -12.90 -7.38 -9.73
N ARG A 54 -14.14 -7.61 -10.22
CA ARG A 54 -14.55 -8.88 -10.84
C ARG A 54 -13.67 -9.36 -12.00
N ARG A 55 -12.96 -8.46 -12.69
CA ARG A 55 -12.08 -8.82 -13.81
C ARG A 55 -10.81 -9.51 -13.32
N ASN A 56 -10.43 -9.30 -12.06
CA ASN A 56 -9.34 -10.02 -11.42
C ASN A 56 -9.91 -11.05 -10.43
N PHE A 57 -10.17 -12.25 -10.94
CA PHE A 57 -10.81 -13.32 -10.17
C PHE A 57 -10.11 -13.63 -8.84
N TYR A 58 -8.77 -13.64 -8.84
CA TYR A 58 -7.98 -13.94 -7.63
C TYR A 58 -8.21 -12.91 -6.52
N TYR A 59 -8.06 -11.61 -6.82
CA TYR A 59 -8.28 -10.57 -5.80
C TYR A 59 -9.76 -10.41 -5.45
N PHE A 60 -10.66 -10.63 -6.40
CA PHE A 60 -12.09 -10.56 -6.13
C PHE A 60 -12.55 -11.64 -5.15
N GLN A 61 -12.03 -12.87 -5.25
CA GLN A 61 -12.27 -13.92 -4.25
C GLN A 61 -11.81 -13.49 -2.85
N MET A 62 -10.64 -12.87 -2.75
CA MET A 62 -10.15 -12.34 -1.47
C MET A 62 -11.09 -11.29 -0.89
N LEU A 63 -11.55 -10.34 -1.71
CA LEU A 63 -12.50 -9.32 -1.28
C LEU A 63 -13.84 -9.90 -0.84
N ARG A 64 -14.31 -10.97 -1.49
CA ARG A 64 -15.52 -11.69 -1.07
C ARG A 64 -15.35 -12.36 0.29
N SER A 65 -14.24 -13.05 0.52
CA SER A 65 -13.95 -13.62 1.84
C SER A 65 -13.78 -12.55 2.91
N LEU A 66 -13.18 -11.41 2.57
CA LEU A 66 -13.08 -10.25 3.46
C LEU A 66 -14.47 -9.68 3.80
N ALA A 67 -15.36 -9.60 2.81
CA ALA A 67 -16.75 -9.17 2.96
C ALA A 67 -17.56 -10.12 3.85
N GLU A 68 -17.38 -11.44 3.70
CA GLU A 68 -17.97 -12.44 4.60
C GLU A 68 -17.48 -12.28 6.04
N HIS A 69 -16.20 -11.95 6.24
CA HIS A 69 -15.61 -11.82 7.58
C HIS A 69 -15.99 -10.52 8.29
N TYR A 70 -15.97 -9.39 7.59
CA TYR A 70 -16.30 -8.06 8.15
C TYR A 70 -17.77 -7.66 7.96
N GLU A 71 -18.60 -8.57 7.43
CA GLU A 71 -20.04 -8.39 7.22
C GLU A 71 -20.39 -7.11 6.44
N PHE A 72 -19.72 -6.87 5.32
CA PHE A 72 -20.03 -5.75 4.42
C PHE A 72 -20.44 -6.22 3.02
N ASP A 73 -21.18 -5.38 2.31
CA ASP A 73 -21.58 -5.65 0.93
C ASP A 73 -20.48 -5.20 -0.05
N VAL A 74 -19.90 -6.15 -0.77
CA VAL A 74 -18.88 -5.89 -1.80
C VAL A 74 -19.44 -5.19 -3.04
N GLU A 75 -20.77 -5.18 -3.19
CA GLU A 75 -21.52 -4.49 -4.24
C GLU A 75 -21.99 -3.09 -3.84
N ALA A 76 -21.87 -2.71 -2.56
CA ALA A 76 -22.16 -1.35 -2.14
C ALA A 76 -21.05 -0.39 -2.60
N PRO A 77 -21.38 0.88 -2.91
CA PRO A 77 -20.38 1.92 -3.16
C PRO A 77 -19.31 1.97 -2.07
N PHE A 78 -18.04 2.09 -2.45
CA PHE A 78 -16.94 2.04 -1.49
C PHE A 78 -17.03 3.14 -0.42
N ASN A 79 -17.49 4.34 -0.80
CA ASN A 79 -17.67 5.46 0.11
C ASN A 79 -18.79 5.29 1.14
N THR A 80 -19.72 4.34 0.96
CA THR A 80 -20.77 4.05 1.96
C THR A 80 -20.33 3.01 2.97
N LEU A 81 -19.24 2.29 2.71
CA LEU A 81 -18.66 1.33 3.65
C LEU A 81 -18.17 2.05 4.91
N SER A 82 -18.24 1.38 6.05
CA SER A 82 -17.72 1.94 7.30
C SER A 82 -16.22 2.23 7.22
N ALA A 83 -15.75 3.23 7.97
CA ALA A 83 -14.33 3.60 7.99
C ALA A 83 -13.41 2.42 8.38
N ASN A 84 -13.90 1.51 9.24
CA ASN A 84 -13.17 0.30 9.63
C ASN A 84 -13.02 -0.66 8.45
N VAL A 85 -14.08 -0.86 7.66
CA VAL A 85 -14.03 -1.71 6.46
C VAL A 85 -13.12 -1.09 5.40
N GLN A 86 -13.26 0.21 5.11
CA GLN A 86 -12.38 0.90 4.16
C GLN A 86 -10.91 0.77 4.56
N LYS A 87 -10.61 0.93 5.86
CA LYS A 87 -9.27 0.74 6.40
C LYS A 87 -8.79 -0.70 6.28
N ALA A 88 -9.63 -1.70 6.58
CA ALA A 88 -9.27 -3.12 6.43
C ALA A 88 -8.97 -3.47 4.97
N VAL A 89 -9.75 -2.95 4.02
CA VAL A 89 -9.51 -3.13 2.58
C VAL A 89 -8.17 -2.50 2.16
N LEU A 90 -7.91 -1.26 2.55
CA LEU A 90 -6.74 -0.52 2.07
C LEU A 90 -5.44 -0.94 2.78
N SER A 91 -5.48 -1.04 4.10
CA SER A 91 -4.30 -1.26 4.96
C SER A 91 -4.18 -2.69 5.50
N GLY A 92 -5.18 -3.54 5.28
CA GLY A 92 -5.17 -4.93 5.73
C GLY A 92 -5.80 -5.15 7.09
N SER A 93 -5.89 -6.41 7.50
CA SER A 93 -6.46 -6.85 8.78
C SER A 93 -5.46 -6.86 9.94
N GLY A 94 -4.23 -6.37 9.70
CA GLY A 94 -3.16 -6.38 10.69
C GLY A 94 -2.75 -7.81 11.08
N LYS A 95 -3.09 -8.23 12.30
CA LYS A 95 -2.81 -9.58 12.81
C LYS A 95 -4.01 -10.51 12.78
N GLU A 96 -5.19 -9.99 12.44
CA GLU A 96 -6.43 -10.76 12.43
C GLU A 96 -6.40 -11.74 11.24
N SER A 97 -6.54 -13.03 11.55
CA SER A 97 -6.51 -14.11 10.56
C SER A 97 -7.91 -14.34 9.99
N ILE A 98 -8.02 -14.23 8.67
CA ILE A 98 -9.27 -14.34 7.92
C ILE A 98 -9.25 -15.64 7.11
N GLU A 99 -10.41 -16.26 6.97
CA GLU A 99 -10.58 -17.44 6.13
C GLU A 99 -10.83 -17.03 4.67
N PHE A 100 -9.86 -17.33 3.80
CA PHE A 100 -9.93 -17.08 2.36
C PHE A 100 -10.25 -18.36 1.60
N LYS A 101 -11.28 -18.28 0.76
CA LYS A 101 -11.71 -19.37 -0.14
C LYS A 101 -11.22 -19.07 -1.55
N TYR A 102 -10.36 -19.92 -2.08
CA TYR A 102 -9.82 -19.82 -3.42
C TYR A 102 -10.41 -20.90 -4.31
N ILE A 103 -10.97 -20.52 -5.44
CA ILE A 103 -11.48 -21.45 -6.45
C ILE A 103 -10.49 -21.46 -7.61
N ASN A 104 -9.99 -22.64 -7.97
CA ASN A 104 -9.10 -22.80 -9.13
C ASN A 104 -9.91 -22.91 -10.44
N ASP A 105 -9.22 -22.94 -11.58
CA ASP A 105 -9.87 -23.04 -12.91
C ASP A 105 -10.67 -24.33 -13.11
N ARG A 106 -10.43 -25.38 -12.30
CA ARG A 106 -11.16 -26.65 -12.34
C ARG A 106 -12.40 -26.65 -11.46
N GLY A 107 -12.61 -25.60 -10.67
CA GLY A 107 -13.72 -25.48 -9.70
C GLY A 107 -13.41 -26.03 -8.31
N ASP A 108 -12.20 -26.54 -8.06
CA ASP A 108 -11.82 -27.00 -6.72
C ASP A 108 -11.65 -25.81 -5.79
N THR A 109 -12.20 -25.92 -4.58
CA THR A 109 -12.10 -24.89 -3.55
C THR A 109 -11.02 -25.24 -2.54
N THR A 110 -10.06 -24.33 -2.33
CA THR A 110 -9.05 -24.41 -1.27
C THR A 110 -9.31 -23.32 -0.24
N VAL A 111 -9.28 -23.68 1.03
CA VAL A 111 -9.44 -22.75 2.15
C VAL A 111 -8.09 -22.49 2.81
N ARG A 112 -7.75 -21.23 3.06
CA ARG A 112 -6.54 -20.83 3.79
C ARG A 112 -6.88 -19.77 4.82
N ARG A 113 -6.17 -19.79 5.95
CA ARG A 113 -6.32 -18.76 6.99
C ARG A 113 -5.05 -17.94 7.11
N HIS A 114 -5.15 -16.64 6.90
CA HIS A 114 -4.04 -15.71 7.08
C HIS A 114 -4.57 -14.28 7.21
N PRO A 115 -3.74 -13.33 7.70
CA PRO A 115 -4.10 -11.92 7.64
C PRO A 115 -4.23 -11.42 6.20
N PHE A 116 -5.14 -10.48 5.98
CA PHE A 116 -5.21 -9.73 4.74
C PHE A 116 -4.13 -8.65 4.74
N GLU A 117 -3.26 -8.63 3.73
CA GLU A 117 -2.18 -7.63 3.65
C GLU A 117 -2.70 -6.21 3.39
N GLY A 118 -3.84 -6.08 2.71
CA GLY A 118 -4.39 -4.81 2.25
C GLY A 118 -3.92 -4.41 0.87
N VAL A 119 -4.75 -3.66 0.15
CA VAL A 119 -4.48 -3.21 -1.22
C VAL A 119 -3.17 -2.42 -1.31
N LEU A 120 -2.93 -1.49 -0.38
CA LEU A 120 -1.79 -0.58 -0.44
C LEU A 120 -0.47 -1.33 -0.22
N HIS A 121 -0.42 -2.22 0.77
CA HIS A 121 0.77 -3.05 1.02
C HIS A 121 1.02 -4.03 -0.13
N ASN A 122 -0.03 -4.59 -0.73
CA ASN A 122 0.10 -5.42 -1.93
C ASN A 122 0.75 -4.63 -3.07
N MET A 123 0.25 -3.43 -3.36
CA MET A 123 0.80 -2.57 -4.42
C MET A 123 2.24 -2.18 -4.15
N GLU A 124 2.57 -1.80 -2.91
CA GLU A 124 3.94 -1.47 -2.51
C GLU A 124 4.90 -2.64 -2.70
N ARG A 125 4.50 -3.84 -2.24
CA ARG A 125 5.29 -5.05 -2.40
C ARG A 125 5.49 -5.38 -3.88
N ARG A 126 4.42 -5.38 -4.68
CA ARG A 126 4.49 -5.63 -6.12
C ARG A 126 5.36 -4.61 -6.85
N TYR A 127 5.32 -3.34 -6.47
CA TYR A 127 6.15 -2.29 -7.07
C TYR A 127 7.65 -2.54 -6.79
N LYS A 128 7.99 -2.95 -5.57
CA LYS A 128 9.38 -3.26 -5.16
C LYS A 128 9.91 -4.55 -5.76
N GLU A 129 9.08 -5.60 -5.82
CA GLU A 129 9.49 -6.96 -6.21
C GLU A 129 9.36 -7.24 -7.71
N THR A 130 8.62 -6.41 -8.48
CA THR A 130 8.42 -6.69 -9.90
C THR A 130 9.65 -6.36 -10.75
N GLU A 131 10.04 -7.30 -11.62
CA GLU A 131 11.05 -7.10 -12.67
C GLU A 131 10.46 -6.51 -13.97
N SER A 132 9.14 -6.38 -14.06
CA SER A 132 8.48 -5.83 -15.25
C SER A 132 8.42 -4.30 -15.18
N SER A 133 9.08 -3.62 -16.12
CA SER A 133 9.01 -2.16 -16.27
C SER A 133 7.57 -1.68 -16.46
N ALA A 134 6.79 -2.36 -17.31
CA ALA A 134 5.40 -2.01 -17.56
C ALA A 134 4.53 -2.08 -16.28
N VAL A 135 4.69 -3.14 -15.47
CA VAL A 135 3.97 -3.24 -14.18
C VAL A 135 4.41 -2.13 -13.22
N ARG A 136 5.70 -1.85 -13.17
CA ARG A 136 6.26 -0.80 -12.32
C ARG A 136 5.72 0.58 -12.71
N GLU A 137 5.68 0.90 -14.00
CA GLU A 137 5.13 2.15 -14.53
C GLU A 137 3.63 2.29 -14.27
N GLU A 138 2.85 1.22 -14.43
CA GLU A 138 1.41 1.24 -14.11
C GLU A 138 1.17 1.52 -12.62
N LEU A 139 1.92 0.86 -11.72
CA LEU A 139 1.79 1.07 -10.28
C LEU A 139 2.28 2.46 -9.85
N ALA A 140 3.31 2.99 -10.50
CA ALA A 140 3.87 4.31 -10.19
C ALA A 140 2.83 5.45 -10.31
N LYS A 141 1.78 5.28 -11.13
CA LYS A 141 0.69 6.26 -11.26
C LYS A 141 -0.04 6.53 -9.95
N PHE A 142 -0.06 5.56 -9.05
CA PHE A 142 -0.73 5.64 -7.75
C PHE A 142 0.19 6.16 -6.64
N ILE A 143 1.46 6.43 -6.93
CA ILE A 143 2.43 6.92 -5.95
C ILE A 143 2.33 8.44 -5.84
N SER A 144 2.30 8.92 -4.60
CA SER A 144 2.47 10.33 -4.24
C SER A 144 3.74 10.49 -3.40
N ASN A 145 4.23 11.72 -3.35
CA ASN A 145 5.33 12.10 -2.49
C ASN A 145 4.79 12.84 -1.27
N ARG A 146 5.28 12.49 -0.09
CA ARG A 146 5.10 13.28 1.13
C ARG A 146 6.45 13.66 1.71
N PRO A 147 6.54 14.72 2.53
CA PRO A 147 7.73 15.00 3.31
C PRO A 147 8.14 13.74 4.08
N CYS A 148 9.44 13.44 4.08
CA CYS A 148 9.96 12.30 4.82
C CYS A 148 9.61 12.45 6.31
N ALA A 149 9.05 11.41 6.92
CA ALA A 149 8.60 11.47 8.31
C ALA A 149 9.76 11.71 9.29
N SER A 150 10.96 11.22 8.98
CA SER A 150 12.14 11.35 9.86
C SER A 150 12.82 12.71 9.77
N CYS A 151 12.96 13.25 8.55
CA CYS A 151 13.64 14.54 8.36
C CYS A 151 12.69 15.68 8.02
N HIS A 152 11.37 15.48 8.00
CA HIS A 152 10.35 16.48 7.65
C HIS A 152 10.70 17.35 6.43
N GLY A 153 11.36 16.79 5.41
CA GLY A 153 11.78 17.54 4.23
C GLY A 153 13.16 18.19 4.28
N THR A 154 13.88 18.21 5.41
CA THR A 154 15.20 18.84 5.50
C THR A 154 16.32 18.00 4.91
N ARG A 155 16.06 16.75 4.53
CA ARG A 155 17.00 15.85 3.83
C ARG A 155 18.20 15.40 4.66
N LEU A 156 18.44 16.02 5.81
CA LEU A 156 19.55 15.74 6.71
C LEU A 156 19.14 14.79 7.83
N ARG A 157 20.14 14.15 8.44
CA ARG A 157 19.98 13.44 9.70
C ARG A 157 19.64 14.40 10.84
N GLU A 158 19.08 13.85 11.90
CA GLU A 158 18.71 14.63 13.08
C GLU A 158 19.93 15.30 13.73
N GLU A 159 21.09 14.62 13.74
CA GLU A 159 22.31 15.15 14.34
C GLU A 159 22.97 16.26 13.51
N ALA A 160 22.54 16.45 12.27
CA ALA A 160 23.10 17.41 11.31
C ALA A 160 22.14 18.55 10.94
N ARG A 161 20.95 18.57 11.55
CA ARG A 161 19.93 19.61 11.31
C ARG A 161 20.20 20.86 12.16
#